data_AF-A0A7Y3A8B0-F1
#
_entry.id   AF-A0A7Y3A8B0-F1
#
_cell.length_a   1.000
_cell.length_b   1.000
_cell.length_c   1.000
_cell.angle_alpha   90.00
_cell.angle_beta   90.00
_cell.angle_gamma   90.00
#
_symmetry.space_group_name_H-M   'P 1'
#
loop_
_entity.id
_entity.type
_entity.pdbx_description
1 polymer ?
#
loop_
_entity_poly.entity_id
_entity_poly.type
_entity_poly.pdbx_seq_one_letter_code
_entity_poly.pdbx_strand_id
1 'polypeptide(L)'
;MSEFQAALGELNLEDNVTTFTISDFARTLTSNGNGTDHAWGGNVLVMGGKVKGKDIYGSYPSIKLGTELEIGEGVLIPQISTDEYFAELALWYGVGKTDLVSLFPNIGNFYNTMSAQAPIGFMNLS
;
A
#
# COMPACT_ATOMS: atom_id res chain seq x y z
N MET A 1 -5.95 16.42 0.10
CA MET A 1 -5.64 15.65 1.33
C MET A 1 -5.40 16.58 2.53
N SER A 2 -4.55 17.62 2.41
CA SER A 2 -4.27 18.55 3.52
C SER A 2 -5.51 19.20 4.15
N GLU A 3 -6.36 19.86 3.36
CA GLU A 3 -7.57 20.52 3.89
C GLU A 3 -8.55 19.53 4.54
N PHE A 4 -8.69 18.34 3.96
CA PHE A 4 -9.53 17.29 4.55
C PHE A 4 -8.98 16.82 5.91
N GLN A 5 -7.66 16.63 6.02
CA GLN A 5 -7.02 16.25 7.27
C GLN A 5 -7.09 17.35 8.32
N ALA A 6 -6.98 18.63 7.92
CA ALA A 6 -7.14 19.77 8.81
C ALA A 6 -8.56 19.82 9.40
N ALA A 7 -9.58 19.64 8.56
CA ALA A 7 -10.98 19.59 9.01
C ALA A 7 -11.24 18.42 9.98
N LEU A 8 -10.64 17.25 9.75
CA LEU A 8 -10.73 16.13 10.70
C LEU A 8 -10.10 16.47 12.06
N GLY A 9 -8.96 17.18 12.06
CA GLY A 9 -8.33 17.66 13.28
C GLY A 9 -9.19 18.67 14.05
N GLU A 10 -9.86 19.59 13.34
CA GLU A 10 -10.81 20.54 13.96
C GLU A 10 -11.99 19.82 14.63
N LEU A 11 -12.38 18.66 14.12
CA LEU A 11 -13.46 17.83 14.64
C LEU A 11 -13.00 16.81 15.69
N ASN A 12 -11.69 16.71 15.98
CA ASN A 12 -11.10 15.66 16.81
C ASN A 12 -11.40 14.23 16.29
N LEU A 13 -11.38 14.06 14.97
CA LEU A 13 -11.68 12.80 14.27
C LEU A 13 -10.46 12.22 13.53
N GLU A 14 -9.30 12.86 13.62
CA GLU A 14 -8.07 12.50 12.92
C GLU A 14 -7.61 11.06 13.21
N ASP A 15 -7.88 10.55 14.40
CA ASP A 15 -7.54 9.18 14.82
C ASP A 15 -8.56 8.13 14.34
N ASN A 16 -9.74 8.57 13.91
CA ASN A 16 -10.85 7.71 13.50
C ASN A 16 -10.97 7.57 11.97
N VAL A 17 -10.16 8.33 11.21
CA VAL A 17 -10.20 8.34 9.75
C VAL A 17 -8.80 8.18 9.19
N THR A 18 -8.63 7.21 8.30
CA THR A 18 -7.42 7.02 7.50
C THR A 18 -7.75 7.27 6.03
N THR A 19 -7.05 8.20 5.41
CA THR A 19 -7.15 8.50 3.98
C THR A 19 -6.01 7.82 3.24
N PHE A 20 -6.31 7.15 2.14
CA PHE A 20 -5.30 6.49 1.34
C PHE A 20 -5.61 6.54 -0.15
N THR A 21 -4.60 6.36 -0.99
CA THR A 21 -4.75 6.32 -2.46
C THR A 21 -4.65 4.90 -2.98
N ILE A 22 -5.36 4.63 -4.07
CA ILE A 22 -5.23 3.41 -4.86
C ILE A 22 -5.19 3.77 -6.34
N SER A 23 -4.64 2.86 -7.15
CA SER A 23 -4.75 2.89 -8.61
C SER A 23 -5.03 1.47 -9.09
N ASP A 24 -5.90 1.32 -10.08
CA ASP A 24 -6.22 0.01 -10.67
C ASP A 24 -5.02 -0.60 -11.42
N PHE A 25 -4.14 0.27 -11.94
CA PHE A 25 -2.94 -0.12 -12.67
C PHE A 25 -1.86 0.95 -12.58
N ALA A 26 -0.62 0.53 -12.77
CA ALA A 26 0.51 1.42 -13.00
C ALA A 26 0.75 1.62 -14.51
N ARG A 27 1.88 2.24 -14.87
CA ARG A 27 2.27 2.45 -16.27
C ARG A 27 3.64 1.85 -16.57
N THR A 28 3.80 1.32 -17.78
CA THR A 28 5.09 0.83 -18.27
C THR A 28 6.14 1.94 -18.27
N LEU A 29 7.41 1.58 -18.02
CA LEU A 29 8.54 2.49 -18.20
C LEU A 29 8.84 2.75 -19.69
N THR A 30 8.45 1.83 -20.57
CA THR A 30 8.63 1.95 -22.02
C THR A 30 7.43 2.60 -22.69
N SER A 31 7.67 3.18 -23.86
CA SER A 31 6.63 3.77 -24.70
C SER A 31 6.03 2.73 -25.65
N ASN A 32 4.73 2.81 -25.88
CA ASN A 32 4.02 2.03 -26.91
C ASN A 32 3.85 2.81 -28.24
N GLY A 33 4.56 3.93 -28.39
CA GLY A 33 4.49 4.82 -29.56
C GLY A 33 3.43 5.93 -29.46
N ASN A 34 2.38 5.74 -28.64
CA ASN A 34 1.32 6.74 -28.40
C ASN A 34 1.20 7.15 -26.92
N GLY A 35 2.07 6.64 -26.04
CA GLY A 35 2.00 6.82 -24.60
C GLY A 35 2.69 5.67 -23.87
N THR A 36 2.02 5.12 -22.87
CA THR A 36 2.47 3.98 -22.06
C THR A 36 1.32 2.99 -21.86
N ASP A 37 1.67 1.72 -21.66
CA ASP A 37 0.71 0.66 -21.39
C ASP A 37 0.46 0.49 -19.89
N HIS A 38 -0.40 -0.46 -19.54
CA HIS A 38 -0.73 -0.83 -18.17
C HIS A 38 0.44 -1.61 -17.53
N ALA A 39 0.67 -1.39 -16.24
CA ALA A 39 1.67 -2.10 -15.46
C ALA A 39 1.16 -2.37 -14.03
N TRP A 40 2.06 -2.85 -13.15
CA TRP A 40 1.70 -3.33 -11.82
C TRP A 40 2.27 -2.48 -10.67
N GLY A 41 3.59 -2.33 -10.59
CA GLY A 41 4.25 -1.63 -9.48
C GLY A 41 3.98 -0.12 -9.47
N GLY A 42 3.62 0.41 -8.31
CA GLY A 42 3.30 1.83 -8.12
C GLY A 42 3.56 2.32 -6.70
N ASN A 43 3.37 3.63 -6.50
CA ASN A 43 3.47 4.26 -5.18
C ASN A 43 2.07 4.62 -4.68
N VAL A 44 1.85 4.47 -3.37
CA VAL A 44 0.61 4.86 -2.70
C VAL A 44 0.93 5.83 -1.56
N LEU A 45 -0.02 6.68 -1.23
CA LEU A 45 0.06 7.62 -0.12
C LEU A 45 -1.01 7.27 0.91
N VAL A 46 -0.62 7.26 2.19
CA VAL A 46 -1.51 7.06 3.34
C VAL A 46 -1.33 8.24 4.31
N MET A 47 -2.44 8.74 4.85
CA MET A 47 -2.50 9.89 5.74
C MET A 47 -3.60 9.70 6.79
N GLY A 48 -3.31 10.06 8.04
CA GLY A 48 -4.27 9.98 9.15
C GLY A 48 -3.56 10.05 10.51
N GLY A 49 -4.31 10.24 11.59
CA GLY A 49 -3.75 10.35 12.95
C GLY A 49 -3.10 9.06 13.45
N LYS A 50 -3.62 7.91 13.03
CA LYS A 50 -3.05 6.59 13.33
C LYS A 50 -1.97 6.12 12.35
N VAL A 51 -1.65 6.90 11.32
CA VAL A 51 -0.59 6.56 10.37
C VAL A 51 0.75 7.00 10.93
N LYS A 52 1.76 6.12 10.90
CA LYS A 52 3.16 6.47 11.16
C LYS A 52 3.71 7.20 9.93
N GLY A 53 3.33 8.47 9.81
CA GLY A 53 3.72 9.31 8.68
C GLY A 53 5.19 9.71 8.71
N LYS A 54 5.65 10.34 7.62
CA LYS A 54 7.04 10.79 7.37
C LYS A 54 8.04 9.67 7.07
N ASP A 55 7.56 8.44 6.95
CA ASP A 55 8.35 7.28 6.54
C ASP A 55 7.97 6.79 5.14
N ILE A 56 8.91 6.13 4.47
CA ILE A 56 8.68 5.38 3.22
C ILE A 56 8.77 3.91 3.57
N TYR A 57 7.73 3.16 3.21
CA TYR A 57 7.69 1.72 3.38
C TYR A 57 8.01 1.03 2.05
N GLY A 58 8.96 0.09 2.07
CA GLY A 58 9.55 -0.50 0.87
C GLY A 58 10.80 0.25 0.41
N SER A 59 11.29 -0.09 -0.79
CA SER A 59 12.46 0.54 -1.40
C SER A 59 12.11 1.06 -2.79
N TYR A 60 12.61 2.25 -3.13
CA TYR A 60 12.43 2.78 -4.48
C TYR A 60 13.22 1.91 -5.47
N PRO A 61 12.58 1.29 -6.47
CA PRO A 61 13.24 0.34 -7.34
C PRO A 61 14.17 1.05 -8.34
N SER A 62 15.10 0.30 -8.91
CA SER A 62 15.80 0.76 -10.10
C SER A 62 14.81 0.86 -11.26
N ILE A 63 14.81 1.99 -11.98
CA ILE A 63 14.00 2.19 -13.20
C ILE A 63 14.73 1.75 -14.47
N LYS A 64 15.82 0.97 -14.33
CA LYS A 64 16.53 0.38 -15.46
C LYS A 64 15.75 -0.85 -15.96
N LEU A 65 15.68 -1.01 -17.27
CA LEU A 65 15.10 -2.20 -17.91
C LEU A 65 15.98 -3.45 -17.71
N GLY A 66 15.37 -4.63 -17.69
CA GLY A 66 16.05 -5.91 -17.51
C GLY A 66 16.62 -6.10 -16.10
N THR A 67 16.03 -5.46 -15.10
CA THR A 67 16.35 -5.70 -13.68
C THR A 67 15.53 -6.86 -13.14
N GLU A 68 15.88 -7.37 -11.96
CA GLU A 68 15.18 -8.49 -11.33
C GLU A 68 13.71 -8.18 -10.97
N LEU A 69 13.38 -6.90 -10.79
CA LEU A 69 12.03 -6.43 -10.49
C LEU A 69 11.25 -6.05 -11.75
N GLU A 70 11.81 -6.22 -12.94
CA GLU A 70 11.18 -5.87 -14.22
C GLU A 70 10.89 -7.13 -15.02
N ILE A 71 9.62 -7.33 -15.42
CA ILE A 71 9.14 -8.59 -16.04
C ILE A 71 8.93 -8.50 -17.55
N GLY A 72 9.45 -7.47 -18.19
CA GLY A 72 9.29 -7.19 -19.62
C GLY A 72 8.50 -5.90 -19.87
N GLU A 73 8.82 -5.24 -20.98
CA GLU A 73 8.17 -4.00 -21.43
C GLU A 73 8.12 -2.89 -20.36
N GLY A 74 9.07 -2.87 -19.43
CA GLY A 74 9.12 -1.87 -18.37
C GLY A 74 8.04 -2.03 -17.31
N VAL A 75 7.45 -3.23 -17.16
CA VAL A 75 6.52 -3.55 -16.07
C VAL A 75 7.31 -3.90 -14.81
N LEU A 76 7.19 -3.06 -13.77
CA LEU A 76 7.81 -3.33 -12.47
C LEU A 76 6.90 -4.18 -11.57
N ILE A 77 7.49 -5.12 -10.83
CA ILE A 77 6.85 -5.86 -9.73
C ILE A 77 6.89 -5.01 -8.45
N PRO A 78 5.77 -4.83 -7.73
CA PRO A 78 5.78 -4.19 -6.42
C PRO A 78 6.47 -5.09 -5.39
N GLN A 79 7.33 -4.51 -4.54
CA GLN A 79 7.97 -5.23 -3.44
C GLN A 79 6.98 -5.58 -2.32
N ILE A 80 5.96 -4.74 -2.12
CA ILE A 80 4.92 -4.91 -1.11
C ILE A 80 3.64 -5.36 -1.82
N SER A 81 3.02 -6.42 -1.31
CA SER A 81 1.78 -6.92 -1.91
C SER A 81 0.58 -6.01 -1.60
N THR A 82 -0.39 -6.00 -2.51
CA THR A 82 -1.69 -5.35 -2.29
C THR A 82 -2.40 -5.92 -1.07
N ASP A 83 -2.28 -7.24 -0.84
CA ASP A 83 -2.88 -7.92 0.31
C ASP A 83 -2.27 -7.44 1.64
N GLU A 84 -0.95 -7.27 1.74
CA GLU A 84 -0.32 -6.71 2.96
C GLU A 84 -0.78 -5.28 3.25
N TYR A 85 -0.88 -4.46 2.20
CA TYR A 85 -1.33 -3.07 2.30
C TYR A 85 -2.73 -2.97 2.89
N PHE A 86 -3.66 -3.76 2.35
CA PHE A 86 -5.04 -3.76 2.85
C PHE A 86 -5.21 -4.56 4.15
N ALA A 87 -4.39 -5.58 4.41
CA ALA A 87 -4.42 -6.31 5.67
C ALA A 87 -4.11 -5.38 6.85
N GLU A 88 -3.14 -4.48 6.69
CA GLU A 88 -2.81 -3.52 7.75
C GLU A 88 -3.92 -2.49 8.01
N LEU A 89 -4.53 -1.97 6.94
CA LEU A 89 -5.70 -1.11 7.05
C LEU A 89 -6.89 -1.84 7.68
N ALA A 90 -7.10 -3.12 7.34
CA ALA A 90 -8.17 -3.94 7.91
C ALA A 90 -7.97 -4.18 9.40
N LEU A 91 -6.73 -4.49 9.83
CA LEU A 91 -6.39 -4.62 11.25
C LEU A 91 -6.65 -3.31 12.01
N TRP A 92 -6.26 -2.16 11.44
CA TRP A 92 -6.59 -0.86 12.02
C TRP A 92 -8.10 -0.61 12.11
N TYR A 93 -8.86 -1.05 11.11
CA TYR A 93 -10.31 -0.96 11.08
C TYR A 93 -11.02 -1.93 12.04
N GLY A 94 -10.27 -2.76 12.77
CA GLY A 94 -10.80 -3.67 13.79
C GLY A 94 -11.09 -5.09 13.29
N VAL A 95 -10.63 -5.46 12.09
CA VAL A 95 -10.73 -6.85 11.60
C VAL A 95 -9.82 -7.76 12.43
N GLY A 96 -10.32 -8.94 12.80
CA GLY A 96 -9.54 -9.95 13.52
C GLY A 96 -8.45 -10.56 12.65
N LYS A 97 -7.29 -10.88 13.23
CA LYS A 97 -6.15 -11.51 12.53
C LYS A 97 -6.52 -12.78 11.77
N THR A 98 -7.41 -13.61 12.34
CA THR A 98 -7.88 -14.86 11.72
C THR A 98 -8.76 -14.63 10.50
N ASP A 99 -9.43 -13.47 10.42
CA ASP A 99 -10.37 -13.16 9.35
C ASP A 99 -9.66 -12.59 8.11
N LEU A 100 -8.39 -12.20 8.23
CA LEU A 100 -7.59 -11.68 7.12
C LEU A 100 -7.51 -12.65 5.94
N VAL A 101 -7.46 -13.97 6.18
CA VAL A 101 -7.41 -14.98 5.11
C VAL A 101 -8.70 -15.02 4.30
N SER A 102 -9.84 -14.69 4.92
CA SER A 102 -11.13 -14.61 4.24
C SER A 102 -11.25 -13.36 3.36
N LEU A 103 -10.64 -12.24 3.77
CA LEU A 103 -10.64 -10.98 3.01
C LEU A 103 -9.57 -10.96 1.91
N PHE A 104 -8.40 -11.53 2.20
CA PHE A 104 -7.21 -11.50 1.37
C PHE A 104 -6.68 -12.92 1.18
N PRO A 105 -7.22 -13.69 0.21
CA PRO A 105 -6.89 -15.10 0.05
C PRO A 105 -5.41 -15.39 -0.21
N ASN A 106 -4.64 -14.42 -0.72
CA ASN A 106 -3.22 -14.60 -1.00
C ASN A 106 -2.31 -14.11 0.14
N ILE A 107 -2.87 -13.57 1.23
CA ILE A 107 -2.08 -12.96 2.32
C ILE A 107 -1.04 -13.91 2.91
N GLY A 108 -1.33 -15.22 2.96
CA GLY A 108 -0.41 -16.23 3.49
C GLY A 108 0.90 -16.38 2.70
N ASN A 109 0.96 -15.87 1.46
CA ASN A 109 2.19 -15.84 0.67
C ASN A 109 3.13 -14.69 1.07
N PHE A 110 2.60 -13.67 1.75
CA PHE A 110 3.31 -12.42 2.01
C PHE A 110 3.43 -12.10 3.51
N TYR A 111 2.43 -12.49 4.31
CA TYR A 111 2.37 -12.21 5.73
C TYR A 111 1.81 -13.38 6.54
N ASN A 112 2.47 -13.69 7.65
CA ASN A 112 1.93 -14.61 8.65
C ASN A 112 0.87 -13.89 9.49
N THR A 113 -0.40 -14.22 9.28
CA THR A 113 -1.54 -13.57 9.96
C THR A 113 -1.52 -13.71 11.48
N MET A 114 -0.79 -14.69 12.02
CA MET A 114 -0.61 -14.89 13.46
C MET A 114 0.63 -14.18 14.02
N SER A 115 1.37 -13.44 13.18
CA SER A 115 2.55 -12.69 13.59
C SER A 115 2.21 -11.63 14.65
N ALA A 116 3.18 -11.35 15.54
CA ALA A 116 3.09 -10.22 16.46
C ALA A 116 3.38 -8.88 15.74
N GLN A 117 4.14 -8.93 14.65
CA GLN A 117 4.44 -7.77 13.81
C GLN A 117 3.25 -7.43 12.92
N ALA A 118 3.05 -6.15 12.64
CA ALA A 118 2.10 -5.68 11.63
C ALA A 118 2.54 -6.12 10.22
N PRO A 119 1.63 -6.15 9.22
CA PRO A 119 1.97 -6.55 7.85
C PRO A 119 3.11 -5.71 7.24
N ILE A 120 2.99 -4.38 7.24
CA ILE A 120 4.02 -3.45 6.74
C ILE A 120 4.55 -2.55 7.88
N GLY A 121 3.69 -2.18 8.84
CA GLY A 121 4.00 -1.39 10.03
C GLY A 121 3.74 0.11 9.91
N PHE A 122 3.02 0.58 8.88
CA PHE A 122 2.65 1.99 8.70
C PHE A 122 1.49 2.47 9.57
N MET A 123 0.78 1.59 10.27
CA MET A 123 -0.29 1.93 11.20
C MET A 123 0.15 1.76 12.66
N ASN A 124 -0.33 2.65 13.51
CA ASN A 124 -0.38 2.46 14.96
C ASN A 124 -1.61 1.59 15.27
N LEU A 125 -1.40 0.28 15.36
CA LEU A 125 -2.41 -0.68 15.77
C LEU A 125 -2.60 -0.60 17.29
N SER A 126 -3.85 -0.55 17.74
CA SER A 126 -4.25 -0.47 19.16
C SER A 126 -4.00 -1.77 19.93
#